data_AF-A0A7X7UBP0-F1
#
_entry.id   AF-A0A7X7UBP0-F1
#
_cell.length_a   1.000
_cell.length_b   1.000
_cell.length_c   1.000
_cell.angle_alpha   90.00
_cell.angle_beta   90.00
_cell.angle_gamma   90.00
#
_symmetry.space_group_name_H-M   'P 1'
#
loop_
_entity.id
_entity.type
_entity.pdbx_description
1 polymer ?
#
loop_
_entity_poly.entity_id
_entity_poly.type
_entity_poly.pdbx_seq_one_letter_code
_entity_poly.pdbx_strand_id
1 'polypeptide(L)'
;MRTRQNIFAVLAVLTGAVLGAIGLACDINLNGDTVDTDLTWYNFGQPFFSTYCGSCHQSFLNYNRVTGSQDEIRRKVDSRSMPPNDSGIVVPDSDIARLLEWIDADLPEGSPTGDDDSAGLYWTNFAEAFFAGYCTRCHSDPPINDAEIPLVTLSDVRAEMHHVQEHVVDGEMPPSAPFPTAAERQDLSDWIDAGAPYDENDPGVGGDDEDDDGEDDGD
;
A
#
# COMPACT_ATOMS: atom_id res chain seq x y z
N MET A 1 40.63 -17.74 -59.90
CA MET A 1 40.38 -19.11 -59.39
C MET A 1 39.53 -18.93 -58.13
N ARG A 2 38.19 -19.07 -58.13
CA ARG A 2 37.40 -20.33 -58.01
C ARG A 2 37.92 -21.15 -56.79
N THR A 3 37.19 -21.44 -55.70
CA THR A 3 35.85 -22.03 -55.58
C THR A 3 35.43 -22.29 -54.10
N ARG A 4 34.13 -22.10 -53.76
CA ARG A 4 33.20 -22.71 -52.73
C ARG A 4 33.46 -22.53 -51.21
N GLN A 5 32.55 -21.93 -50.42
CA GLN A 5 31.22 -22.39 -49.92
C GLN A 5 31.26 -23.68 -49.09
N ASN A 6 30.82 -23.61 -47.81
CA ASN A 6 29.92 -24.59 -47.20
C ASN A 6 29.14 -23.97 -46.03
N ILE A 7 27.85 -23.89 -46.27
CA ILE A 7 26.74 -23.57 -45.35
C ILE A 7 26.36 -24.89 -44.67
N PHE A 8 26.24 -24.92 -43.35
CA PHE A 8 25.43 -25.92 -42.66
C PHE A 8 24.45 -25.22 -41.74
N ALA A 9 23.25 -25.05 -42.26
CA ALA A 9 22.04 -24.87 -41.48
C ALA A 9 21.68 -26.22 -40.86
N VAL A 10 21.48 -26.24 -39.53
CA VAL A 10 20.70 -27.29 -38.88
C VAL A 10 19.48 -26.63 -38.28
N LEU A 11 18.40 -26.79 -39.03
CA LEU A 11 17.03 -26.48 -38.67
C LEU A 11 16.53 -27.62 -37.78
N ALA A 12 16.27 -27.37 -36.51
CA ALA A 12 15.51 -28.29 -35.64
C ALA A 12 14.23 -27.58 -35.23
N VAL A 13 13.18 -27.87 -35.99
CA VAL A 13 11.78 -27.57 -35.67
C VAL A 13 11.34 -28.58 -34.61
N LEU A 14 10.97 -28.10 -33.42
CA LEU A 14 10.12 -28.85 -32.50
C LEU A 14 8.91 -27.98 -32.16
N THR A 15 7.88 -28.17 -32.98
CA THR A 15 6.49 -27.88 -32.67
C THR A 15 6.02 -28.81 -31.56
N GLY A 16 5.66 -28.23 -30.41
CA GLY A 16 4.93 -28.90 -29.34
C GLY A 16 4.04 -27.87 -28.68
N ALA A 17 2.83 -27.72 -29.20
CA ALA A 17 1.78 -26.91 -28.61
C ALA A 17 1.30 -27.55 -27.29
N VAL A 18 1.35 -26.80 -26.20
CA VAL A 18 0.51 -27.02 -25.02
C VAL A 18 -0.21 -25.71 -24.76
N LEU A 19 -1.38 -25.57 -25.39
CA LEU A 19 -2.41 -24.62 -24.98
C LEU A 19 -3.09 -25.22 -23.75
N GLY A 20 -2.56 -24.90 -22.57
CA GLY A 20 -3.23 -25.10 -21.29
C GLY A 20 -3.49 -23.72 -20.71
N ALA A 21 -4.75 -23.29 -20.74
CA ALA A 21 -5.21 -22.15 -19.98
C ALA A 21 -4.91 -22.39 -18.50
N ILE A 22 -4.11 -21.53 -17.88
CA ILE A 22 -4.05 -21.39 -16.43
C ILE A 22 -4.24 -19.90 -16.20
N GLY A 23 -5.35 -19.59 -15.53
CA GLY A 23 -5.71 -18.23 -15.15
C GLY A 23 -4.66 -17.58 -14.27
N LEU A 24 -4.76 -16.25 -14.22
CA LEU A 24 -4.09 -15.36 -13.27
C LEU A 24 -3.96 -16.04 -11.90
N ALA A 25 -2.75 -16.49 -11.59
CA ALA A 25 -2.27 -16.65 -10.24
C ALA A 25 -0.98 -15.84 -10.20
N CYS A 26 -0.92 -14.89 -9.28
CA CYS A 26 0.27 -14.14 -8.94
C CYS A 26 1.49 -15.06 -8.81
N ASP A 27 2.62 -14.52 -9.25
CA ASP A 27 3.94 -15.10 -9.36
C ASP A 27 4.28 -16.26 -8.42
N ILE A 28 4.20 -17.49 -8.94
CA ILE A 28 4.96 -18.61 -8.36
C ILE A 28 6.36 -18.56 -8.98
N ASN A 29 7.29 -17.92 -8.28
CA ASN A 29 8.71 -18.05 -8.58
C ASN A 29 9.08 -19.55 -8.48
N LEU A 30 9.39 -20.16 -9.63
CA LEU A 30 9.66 -21.61 -9.78
C LEU A 30 10.90 -22.10 -8.99
N ASN A 31 11.62 -21.22 -8.31
CA ASN A 31 12.74 -21.58 -7.43
C ASN A 31 12.33 -21.93 -5.99
N GLY A 32 11.06 -21.77 -5.62
CA GLY A 32 10.62 -22.04 -4.24
C GLY A 32 11.17 -21.04 -3.22
N ASP A 33 11.71 -19.91 -3.67
CA ASP A 33 11.88 -18.71 -2.83
C ASP A 33 10.48 -18.17 -2.59
N THR A 34 9.98 -18.35 -1.37
CA THR A 34 8.87 -17.55 -0.86
C THR A 34 9.30 -16.10 -0.99
N VAL A 35 8.51 -15.28 -1.70
CA VAL A 35 8.65 -13.82 -1.66
C VAL A 35 8.77 -13.45 -0.20
N ASP A 36 9.84 -12.76 0.18
CA ASP A 36 10.13 -12.47 1.58
C ASP A 36 9.03 -11.51 2.08
N THR A 37 7.98 -12.09 2.68
CA THR A 37 6.84 -11.37 3.25
C THR A 37 7.28 -10.49 4.42
N ASP A 38 8.53 -10.61 4.86
CA ASP A 38 9.10 -9.80 5.91
C ASP A 38 9.58 -8.43 5.39
N LEU A 39 9.42 -8.07 4.12
CA LEU A 39 9.65 -6.70 3.66
C LEU A 39 8.33 -5.94 3.62
N THR A 40 8.14 -5.01 4.54
CA THR A 40 6.97 -4.13 4.62
C THR A 40 7.40 -2.66 4.68
N TRP A 41 6.46 -1.73 4.52
CA TRP A 41 6.74 -0.31 4.77
C TRP A 41 7.32 -0.13 6.17
N TYR A 42 6.71 -0.72 7.20
CA TYR A 42 7.13 -0.48 8.57
C TYR A 42 8.48 -1.08 8.93
N ASN A 43 8.74 -2.33 8.54
CA ASN A 43 9.96 -3.01 8.95
C ASN A 43 11.15 -2.72 8.01
N PHE A 44 10.90 -2.21 6.80
CA PHE A 44 11.93 -1.99 5.79
C PHE A 44 11.77 -0.65 5.04
N GLY A 45 10.62 -0.36 4.43
CA GLY A 45 10.44 0.82 3.57
C GLY A 45 10.73 2.13 4.31
N GLN A 46 9.99 2.43 5.38
CA GLN A 46 10.14 3.60 6.22
C GLN A 46 11.57 3.79 6.74
N PRO A 47 12.24 2.79 7.37
CA PRO A 47 13.63 2.96 7.80
C PRO A 47 14.59 3.19 6.61
N PHE A 48 14.36 2.56 5.46
CA PHE A 48 15.13 2.79 4.24
C PHE A 48 15.00 4.25 3.77
N PHE A 49 13.78 4.74 3.56
CA PHE A 49 13.54 6.11 3.09
C PHE A 49 14.00 7.15 4.11
N SER A 50 13.80 6.91 5.41
CA SER A 50 14.31 7.78 6.48
C SER A 50 15.84 7.90 6.42
N THR A 51 16.53 6.77 6.23
CA THR A 51 18.00 6.72 6.21
C THR A 51 18.60 7.36 4.96
N TYR A 52 18.07 7.04 3.77
CA TYR A 52 18.72 7.38 2.51
C TYR A 52 18.07 8.54 1.74
N CYS A 53 16.80 8.84 1.99
CA CYS A 53 16.02 9.79 1.18
C CYS A 53 15.54 10.99 2.00
N GLY A 54 15.21 10.80 3.28
CA GLY A 54 14.50 11.77 4.11
C GLY A 54 15.20 13.11 4.25
N SER A 55 16.54 13.15 4.22
CA SER A 55 17.29 14.42 4.31
C SER A 55 16.99 15.40 3.18
N CYS A 56 16.60 14.90 2.00
CA CYS A 56 16.29 15.72 0.82
C CYS A 56 14.82 15.60 0.39
N HIS A 57 14.17 14.46 0.68
CA HIS A 57 12.82 14.12 0.25
C HIS A 57 11.94 13.82 1.46
N GLN A 58 11.63 14.83 2.26
CA GLN A 58 10.78 14.68 3.45
C GLN A 58 9.39 14.10 3.11
N SER A 59 8.89 14.32 1.89
CA SER A 59 7.64 13.73 1.41
C SER A 59 7.69 12.20 1.28
N PHE A 60 8.87 11.60 1.08
CA PHE A 60 9.02 10.14 0.99
C PHE A 60 9.08 9.45 2.35
N LEU A 61 8.80 10.17 3.44
CA LEU A 61 8.52 9.56 4.76
C LEU A 61 7.04 9.18 4.93
N ASN A 62 6.23 9.38 3.88
CA ASN A 62 4.84 9.00 3.79
C ASN A 62 4.69 7.87 2.76
N TYR A 63 3.98 6.81 3.14
CA TYR A 63 3.79 5.61 2.32
C TYR A 63 3.06 5.92 1.00
N ASN A 64 1.94 6.65 1.04
CA ASN A 64 1.18 7.07 -0.15
C ASN A 64 2.04 7.82 -1.18
N ARG A 65 2.99 8.64 -0.72
CA ARG A 65 3.93 9.33 -1.62
C ARG A 65 4.92 8.38 -2.28
N VAL A 66 5.34 7.33 -1.58
CA VAL A 66 6.22 6.30 -2.12
C VAL A 66 5.47 5.42 -3.12
N THR A 67 4.28 4.94 -2.78
CA THR A 67 3.44 4.13 -3.69
C THR A 67 3.07 4.90 -4.95
N GLY A 68 2.62 6.15 -4.81
CA GLY A 68 2.33 7.03 -5.95
C GLY A 68 3.56 7.39 -6.82
N SER A 69 4.77 7.12 -6.34
CA SER A 69 6.04 7.40 -7.06
C SER A 69 6.85 6.12 -7.37
N GLN A 70 6.26 4.93 -7.22
CA GLN A 70 6.94 3.62 -7.29
C GLN A 70 7.82 3.46 -8.53
N ASP A 71 7.26 3.68 -9.72
CA ASP A 71 7.98 3.55 -10.99
C ASP A 71 9.17 4.51 -11.10
N GLU A 72 9.01 5.75 -10.63
CA GLU A 72 10.07 6.73 -10.64
C GLU A 72 11.19 6.36 -9.67
N ILE A 73 10.82 5.93 -8.46
CA ILE A 73 11.77 5.47 -7.43
C ILE A 73 12.56 4.28 -7.96
N ARG A 74 11.87 3.24 -8.47
CA ARG A 74 12.48 2.03 -9.05
C ARG A 74 13.52 2.40 -10.10
N ARG A 75 13.09 3.19 -11.10
CA ARG A 75 13.98 3.63 -12.19
C ARG A 75 15.18 4.41 -11.70
N LYS A 76 15.02 5.32 -10.73
CA LYS A 76 16.13 6.16 -10.25
C LYS A 76 17.12 5.41 -9.37
N VAL A 77 16.63 4.55 -8.48
CA VAL A 77 17.47 3.75 -7.59
C VAL A 77 18.22 2.67 -8.40
N ASP A 78 17.54 1.95 -9.29
CA ASP A 78 18.17 0.93 -10.15
C ASP A 78 19.28 1.52 -11.04
N SER A 79 19.03 2.69 -11.64
CA SER A 79 20.02 3.41 -12.44
C SER A 79 21.11 4.12 -11.63
N ARG A 80 21.09 4.04 -10.29
CA ARG A 80 21.99 4.77 -9.38
C ARG A 80 22.02 6.28 -9.64
N SER A 81 20.90 6.84 -10.08
CA SER A 81 20.74 8.29 -10.22
C SER A 81 20.21 8.95 -8.94
N MET A 82 19.69 8.15 -8.00
CA MET A 82 19.37 8.56 -6.64
C MET A 82 19.93 7.55 -5.63
N PRO A 83 20.63 8.01 -4.57
CA PRO A 83 20.98 9.42 -4.29
C PRO A 83 21.96 10.01 -5.31
N PRO A 84 22.00 11.34 -5.52
CA PRO A 84 22.97 11.96 -6.41
C PRO A 84 24.40 11.72 -5.92
N ASN A 85 25.35 11.49 -6.83
CA ASN A 85 26.74 11.18 -6.47
C ASN A 85 27.44 12.26 -5.61
N ASP A 86 26.97 13.51 -5.69
CA ASP A 86 27.47 14.65 -4.92
C ASP A 86 26.80 14.83 -3.55
N SER A 87 25.76 14.04 -3.23
CA SER A 87 25.08 14.06 -1.93
C SER A 87 25.94 13.49 -0.79
N GLY A 88 26.95 12.68 -1.11
CA GLY A 88 27.74 11.93 -0.13
C GLY A 88 27.00 10.76 0.53
N ILE A 89 25.74 10.51 0.15
CA ILE A 89 24.94 9.36 0.61
C ILE A 89 25.25 8.18 -0.31
N VAL A 90 25.62 7.04 0.29
CA VAL A 90 25.86 5.78 -0.43
C VAL A 90 24.86 4.77 0.07
N VAL A 91 24.02 4.25 -0.84
CA VAL A 91 23.12 3.14 -0.56
C VAL A 91 23.84 1.84 -0.93
N PRO A 92 24.05 0.91 0.02
CA PRO A 92 24.63 -0.39 -0.26
C PRO A 92 23.85 -1.17 -1.33
N ASP A 93 24.54 -1.94 -2.15
CA ASP A 93 23.93 -2.77 -3.20
C ASP A 93 22.90 -3.76 -2.62
N SER A 94 23.14 -4.25 -1.40
CA SER A 94 22.20 -5.11 -0.67
C SER A 94 20.90 -4.40 -0.32
N ASP A 95 20.95 -3.13 0.05
CA ASP A 95 19.74 -2.38 0.44
C ASP A 95 18.95 -1.95 -0.80
N ILE A 96 19.64 -1.70 -1.92
CA ILE A 96 18.99 -1.51 -3.23
C ILE A 96 18.28 -2.78 -3.67
N ALA A 97 18.92 -3.94 -3.54
CA ALA A 97 18.30 -5.21 -3.88
C ALA A 97 17.02 -5.45 -3.06
N ARG A 98 17.07 -5.21 -1.74
CA ARG A 98 15.88 -5.30 -0.87
C ARG A 98 14.80 -4.27 -1.23
N LEU A 99 15.19 -3.05 -1.62
CA LEU A 99 14.20 -2.05 -2.07
C LEU A 99 13.47 -2.50 -3.33
N LEU A 100 14.21 -3.03 -4.30
CA LEU A 100 13.62 -3.52 -5.55
C LEU A 100 12.74 -4.74 -5.31
N GLU A 101 13.13 -5.64 -4.40
CA GLU A 101 12.31 -6.76 -3.96
C GLU A 101 10.99 -6.29 -3.31
N TRP A 102 11.05 -5.33 -2.39
CA TRP A 102 9.86 -4.74 -1.77
C TRP A 102 8.96 -4.02 -2.79
N ILE A 103 9.55 -3.30 -3.77
CA ILE A 103 8.81 -2.69 -4.89
C ILE A 103 8.14 -3.74 -5.77
N ASP A 104 8.83 -4.85 -6.06
CA ASP A 104 8.34 -5.93 -6.92
C ASP A 104 7.27 -6.78 -6.23
N ALA A 105 7.24 -6.78 -4.89
CA ALA A 105 6.17 -7.32 -4.06
C ALA A 105 4.92 -6.41 -3.98
N ASP A 106 4.86 -5.36 -4.81
CA ASP A 106 3.81 -4.33 -4.81
C ASP A 106 3.74 -3.50 -3.52
N LEU A 107 4.91 -3.20 -2.95
CA LEU A 107 5.08 -2.28 -1.82
C LEU A 107 4.22 -2.61 -0.60
N PRO A 108 4.14 -3.86 -0.11
CA PRO A 108 3.26 -4.19 1.01
C PRO A 108 3.53 -3.24 2.19
N GLU A 109 2.48 -2.59 2.69
CA GLU A 109 2.62 -1.66 3.81
C GLU A 109 2.96 -2.41 5.10
N GLY A 110 2.32 -3.57 5.28
CA GLY A 110 2.37 -4.38 6.49
C GLY A 110 1.85 -3.63 7.72
N SER A 111 1.88 -4.31 8.86
CA SER A 111 1.54 -3.70 10.14
C SER A 111 2.80 -3.18 10.86
N PRO A 112 2.75 -2.04 11.56
CA PRO A 112 3.84 -1.57 12.41
C PRO A 112 4.19 -2.54 13.55
N THR A 113 3.27 -3.43 13.93
CA THR A 113 3.50 -4.45 14.96
C THR A 113 4.06 -5.76 14.42
N GLY A 114 4.04 -5.97 13.09
CA GLY A 114 4.50 -7.22 12.45
C GLY A 114 3.53 -8.40 12.62
N ASP A 115 2.37 -8.17 13.24
CA ASP A 115 1.25 -9.10 13.30
C ASP A 115 0.15 -8.56 12.36
N ASP A 116 -0.53 -9.41 11.58
CA ASP A 116 -1.75 -9.09 10.79
C ASP A 116 -2.95 -8.68 11.68
N ASP A 117 -2.66 -8.12 12.85
CA ASP A 117 -3.58 -7.82 13.91
C ASP A 117 -4.10 -6.38 13.76
N SER A 118 -4.98 -6.17 12.78
CA SER A 118 -6.17 -5.35 13.06
C SER A 118 -6.96 -5.92 14.25
N ALA A 119 -6.63 -7.16 14.70
CA ALA A 119 -7.14 -7.87 15.85
C ALA A 119 -7.01 -7.06 17.14
N GLY A 120 -7.97 -6.16 17.34
CA GLY A 120 -8.07 -5.35 18.53
C GLY A 120 -8.35 -3.88 18.28
N LEU A 121 -8.39 -3.39 17.04
CA LEU A 121 -8.86 -2.04 16.76
C LEU A 121 -10.35 -2.09 16.43
N TYR A 122 -11.15 -1.49 17.30
CA TYR A 122 -12.60 -1.44 17.17
C TYR A 122 -13.09 -0.01 17.41
N TRP A 123 -14.33 0.26 17.00
CA TRP A 123 -15.00 1.51 17.37
C TRP A 123 -14.93 1.75 18.89
N THR A 124 -15.28 0.74 19.66
CA THR A 124 -15.47 0.82 21.11
C THR A 124 -14.19 1.00 21.93
N ASN A 125 -13.02 0.67 21.40
CA ASN A 125 -11.75 0.76 22.14
C ASN A 125 -10.70 1.67 21.51
N PHE A 126 -10.91 2.10 20.27
CA PHE A 126 -9.99 2.94 19.51
C PHE A 126 -10.73 4.08 18.80
N ALA A 127 -11.54 3.75 17.78
CA ALA A 127 -11.97 4.77 16.82
C ALA A 127 -12.87 5.83 17.47
N GLU A 128 -13.78 5.47 18.38
CA GLU A 128 -14.63 6.46 19.09
C GLU A 128 -13.78 7.53 19.78
N ALA A 129 -12.72 7.13 20.49
CA ALA A 129 -11.81 8.05 21.16
C ALA A 129 -11.00 8.89 20.15
N PHE A 130 -10.56 8.29 19.05
CA PHE A 130 -9.86 8.98 17.97
C PHE A 130 -10.74 10.08 17.35
N PHE A 131 -11.95 9.73 16.91
CA PHE A 131 -12.89 10.69 16.30
C PHE A 131 -13.30 11.79 17.30
N ALA A 132 -13.51 11.45 18.57
CA ALA A 132 -13.79 12.43 19.62
C ALA A 132 -12.62 13.40 19.86
N GLY A 133 -11.38 12.91 19.78
CA GLY A 133 -10.17 13.72 20.00
C GLY A 133 -9.84 14.66 18.85
N TYR A 134 -10.06 14.21 17.61
CA TYR A 134 -9.56 14.91 16.41
C TYR A 134 -10.65 15.49 15.51
N CYS A 135 -11.78 14.78 15.33
CA CYS A 135 -12.71 15.03 14.23
C CYS A 135 -13.98 15.78 14.65
N THR A 136 -14.64 15.34 15.73
CA THR A 136 -15.98 15.83 16.12
C THR A 136 -16.01 17.29 16.58
N ARG A 137 -14.85 17.91 16.80
CA ARG A 137 -14.73 19.34 17.10
C ARG A 137 -15.16 20.25 15.94
N CYS A 138 -15.11 19.75 14.70
CA CYS A 138 -15.65 20.43 13.51
C CYS A 138 -16.80 19.60 12.92
N HIS A 139 -16.64 18.28 12.86
CA HIS A 139 -17.64 17.34 12.36
C HIS A 139 -18.66 16.94 13.44
N SER A 140 -19.16 17.91 14.20
CA SER A 140 -20.28 17.70 15.15
C SER A 140 -21.61 17.56 14.43
N ASP A 141 -22.71 17.35 15.17
CA ASP A 141 -24.07 17.47 14.63
C ASP A 141 -24.83 18.61 15.36
N PRO A 142 -25.06 19.77 14.70
CA PRO A 142 -24.70 20.08 13.31
C PRO A 142 -23.19 20.32 13.12
N PRO A 143 -22.66 20.15 11.89
CA PRO A 143 -21.27 20.50 11.57
C PRO A 143 -20.98 21.98 11.79
N ILE A 144 -19.74 22.29 12.18
CA ILE A 144 -19.26 23.66 12.42
C ILE A 144 -17.89 23.89 11.77
N ASN A 145 -17.46 25.15 11.73
CA ASN A 145 -16.15 25.55 11.17
C ASN A 145 -15.92 25.02 9.74
N ASP A 146 -16.94 25.19 8.88
CA ASP A 146 -16.94 24.79 7.47
C ASP A 146 -16.85 23.27 7.21
N ALA A 147 -16.99 22.42 8.24
CA ALA A 147 -17.23 20.99 8.01
C ALA A 147 -18.59 20.78 7.31
N GLU A 148 -18.62 19.93 6.29
CA GLU A 148 -19.82 19.68 5.49
C GLU A 148 -20.72 18.61 6.11
N ILE A 149 -20.13 17.65 6.83
CA ILE A 149 -20.78 16.43 7.30
C ILE A 149 -20.48 16.14 8.78
N PRO A 150 -21.43 15.54 9.52
CA PRO A 150 -21.18 15.05 10.87
C PRO A 150 -20.36 13.75 10.82
N LEU A 151 -19.52 13.52 11.82
CA LEU A 151 -18.77 12.27 12.02
C LEU A 151 -18.88 11.82 13.48
N VAL A 152 -20.10 11.87 14.02
CA VAL A 152 -20.38 11.66 15.46
C VAL A 152 -20.79 10.23 15.79
N THR A 153 -21.24 9.46 14.79
CA THR A 153 -21.58 8.04 14.96
C THR A 153 -20.73 7.16 14.06
N LEU A 154 -20.62 5.86 14.40
CA LEU A 154 -20.00 4.87 13.53
C LEU A 154 -20.66 4.81 12.15
N SER A 155 -21.98 5.00 12.07
CA SER A 155 -22.69 5.01 10.79
C SER A 155 -22.27 6.18 9.91
N ASP A 156 -22.07 7.36 10.49
CA ASP A 156 -21.59 8.53 9.75
C ASP A 156 -20.16 8.29 9.24
N VAL A 157 -19.31 7.74 10.10
CA VAL A 157 -17.92 7.42 9.74
C VAL A 157 -17.86 6.38 8.63
N ARG A 158 -18.64 5.30 8.74
CA ARG A 158 -18.70 4.23 7.73
C ARG A 158 -19.12 4.75 6.36
N ALA A 159 -20.04 5.70 6.31
CA ALA A 159 -20.47 6.34 5.06
C ALA A 159 -19.35 7.15 4.38
N GLU A 160 -18.30 7.52 5.13
CA GLU A 160 -17.28 8.48 4.72
C GLU A 160 -15.86 7.92 4.83
N MET A 161 -15.70 6.61 5.02
CA MET A 161 -14.40 5.97 5.32
C MET A 161 -13.32 6.31 4.30
N HIS A 162 -13.66 6.29 3.01
CA HIS A 162 -12.72 6.65 1.94
C HIS A 162 -12.23 8.10 2.08
N HIS A 163 -13.13 9.05 2.34
CA HIS A 163 -12.78 10.46 2.54
C HIS A 163 -11.96 10.67 3.83
N VAL A 164 -12.31 9.96 4.90
CA VAL A 164 -11.55 9.99 6.15
C VAL A 164 -10.13 9.49 5.92
N GLN A 165 -9.96 8.35 5.27
CA GLN A 165 -8.65 7.76 4.99
C GLN A 165 -7.81 8.72 4.13
N GLU A 166 -8.37 9.23 3.02
CA GLU A 166 -7.70 10.17 2.11
C GLU A 166 -7.17 11.41 2.86
N HIS A 167 -8.04 12.12 3.59
CA HIS A 167 -7.66 13.41 4.18
C HIS A 167 -6.87 13.28 5.49
N VAL A 168 -7.10 12.22 6.28
CA VAL A 168 -6.37 12.03 7.54
C VAL A 168 -4.98 11.46 7.28
N VAL A 169 -4.83 10.44 6.42
CA VAL A 169 -3.52 9.81 6.16
C VAL A 169 -2.56 10.79 5.48
N ASP A 170 -3.06 11.64 4.58
CA ASP A 170 -2.25 12.69 3.94
C ASP A 170 -1.98 13.89 4.86
N GLY A 171 -2.56 13.91 6.07
CA GLY A 171 -2.33 14.92 7.10
C GLY A 171 -3.01 16.26 6.83
N GLU A 172 -3.99 16.30 5.93
CA GLU A 172 -4.81 17.49 5.68
C GLU A 172 -5.82 17.74 6.82
N MET A 173 -6.29 16.65 7.42
CA MET A 173 -7.20 16.67 8.56
C MET A 173 -6.53 16.14 9.83
N PRO A 174 -6.76 16.79 10.98
CA PRO A 174 -7.59 17.98 11.15
C PRO A 174 -6.83 19.27 10.75
N PRO A 175 -7.52 20.40 10.42
CA PRO A 175 -6.86 21.61 9.87
C PRO A 175 -6.10 22.43 10.93
N SER A 176 -6.15 22.01 12.19
CA SER A 176 -5.50 22.69 13.31
C SER A 176 -5.11 21.71 14.41
N ALA A 177 -4.29 22.14 15.35
CA ALA A 177 -3.90 21.28 16.47
C ALA A 177 -5.08 20.95 17.42
N PRO A 178 -5.05 19.81 18.13
CA PRO A 178 -4.04 18.75 18.00
C PRO A 178 -4.20 17.98 16.68
N PHE A 179 -3.08 17.51 16.13
CA PHE A 179 -3.03 16.60 14.99
C PHE A 179 -2.75 15.18 15.51
N PRO A 180 -3.34 14.13 14.93
CA PRO A 180 -2.97 12.76 15.26
C PRO A 180 -1.49 12.53 14.94
N THR A 181 -0.84 11.69 15.73
CA THR A 181 0.52 11.22 15.46
C THR A 181 0.54 10.31 14.22
N ALA A 182 1.73 10.00 13.70
CA ALA A 182 1.84 9.05 12.60
C ALA A 182 1.33 7.64 12.97
N ALA A 183 1.54 7.22 14.23
CA ALA A 183 1.05 5.94 14.74
C ALA A 183 -0.49 5.91 14.80
N GLU A 184 -1.13 6.92 15.38
CA GLU A 184 -2.60 6.96 15.47
C GLU A 184 -3.28 7.06 14.10
N ARG A 185 -2.63 7.71 13.12
CA ARG A 185 -3.13 7.71 11.72
C ARG A 185 -3.05 6.32 11.09
N GLN A 186 -2.02 5.54 11.45
CA GLN A 186 -1.93 4.16 10.98
C GLN A 186 -3.01 3.29 11.63
N ASP A 187 -3.18 3.38 12.95
CA ASP A 187 -4.24 2.64 13.65
C ASP A 187 -5.61 2.95 13.02
N LEU A 188 -5.84 4.20 12.56
CA LEU A 188 -7.05 4.56 11.82
C LEU A 188 -7.14 3.88 10.45
N SER A 189 -6.06 3.84 9.67
CA SER A 189 -6.04 3.13 8.39
C SER A 189 -6.31 1.64 8.59
N ASP A 190 -5.60 1.00 9.52
CA ASP A 190 -5.77 -0.43 9.82
C ASP A 190 -7.20 -0.76 10.25
N TRP A 191 -7.84 0.11 11.04
CA TRP A 191 -9.24 -0.04 11.42
C TRP A 191 -10.20 0.15 10.24
N ILE A 192 -9.92 1.10 9.34
CA ILE A 192 -10.72 1.33 8.12
C ILE A 192 -10.60 0.14 7.16
N ASP A 193 -9.37 -0.34 6.93
CA ASP A 193 -9.06 -1.46 6.04
C ASP A 193 -9.67 -2.77 6.55
N ALA A 194 -9.81 -2.92 7.88
CA ALA A 194 -10.56 -4.00 8.52
C ALA A 194 -12.10 -3.86 8.41
N GLY A 195 -12.62 -2.89 7.65
CA GLY A 195 -14.05 -2.67 7.46
C GLY A 195 -14.70 -1.86 8.60
N ALA A 196 -13.92 -1.11 9.38
CA ALA A 196 -14.40 -0.29 10.49
C ALA A 196 -15.28 -1.05 11.50
N PRO A 197 -14.82 -2.17 12.10
CA PRO A 197 -15.61 -2.99 13.01
C PRO A 197 -16.02 -2.23 14.28
N TYR A 198 -17.25 -2.46 14.78
CA TYR A 198 -17.72 -1.85 16.03
C TYR A 198 -17.04 -2.46 17.28
N ASP A 199 -16.92 -3.78 17.29
CA ASP A 199 -16.29 -4.59 18.35
C ASP A 199 -15.75 -5.91 17.77
N GLU A 200 -15.23 -6.80 18.62
CA GLU A 200 -14.66 -8.10 18.24
C GLU A 200 -15.64 -9.08 17.57
N ASN A 201 -16.95 -8.81 17.62
CA ASN A 201 -18.01 -9.65 17.05
C ASN A 201 -18.67 -9.01 15.82
N ASP A 202 -18.30 -7.77 15.48
CA ASP A 202 -18.75 -7.08 14.28
C ASP A 202 -17.66 -7.18 13.21
N PRO A 203 -17.84 -7.97 12.13
CA PRO A 203 -16.83 -8.11 11.08
C PRO A 203 -16.61 -6.82 10.26
N GLY A 204 -17.36 -5.74 10.55
CA GLY A 204 -17.27 -4.50 9.80
C GLY A 204 -18.19 -4.49 8.59
N VAL A 205 -18.01 -3.50 7.71
CA VAL A 205 -18.75 -3.34 6.44
C VAL A 205 -18.15 -4.21 5.33
N GLY A 206 -17.27 -5.15 5.67
CA GLY A 206 -16.58 -5.98 4.68
C GLY A 206 -17.40 -7.19 4.22
N GLY A 207 -17.90 -7.13 2.98
CA GLY A 207 -17.74 -8.25 2.05
C GLY A 207 -18.97 -8.90 1.43
N ASP A 208 -20.18 -8.33 1.52
CA ASP A 208 -21.36 -8.86 0.81
C ASP A 208 -21.61 -8.27 -0.59
N ASP A 209 -20.58 -7.67 -1.21
CA ASP A 209 -20.55 -7.37 -2.65
C ASP A 209 -20.07 -8.58 -3.50
N GLU A 210 -20.12 -9.80 -2.96
CA GLU A 210 -20.19 -11.01 -3.77
C GLU A 210 -21.67 -11.23 -4.14
N ASP A 211 -21.98 -11.21 -5.45
CA ASP A 211 -23.21 -11.73 -6.07
C ASP A 211 -24.39 -10.75 -6.34
N ASP A 212 -24.16 -9.63 -7.05
CA ASP A 212 -25.20 -9.06 -7.93
C ASP A 212 -24.69 -8.85 -9.36
N ASP A 213 -24.03 -9.87 -9.90
CA ASP A 213 -23.95 -10.12 -11.33
C ASP A 213 -25.22 -10.83 -11.82
N GLY A 214 -26.39 -10.34 -11.42
CA GLY A 214 -27.68 -10.69 -12.00
C GLY A 214 -27.70 -10.34 -13.49
N GLU A 215 -27.05 -11.18 -14.29
CA GLU A 215 -27.25 -11.33 -15.72
C GLU A 215 -28.74 -11.64 -15.92
N ASP A 216 -29.50 -10.57 -16.15
CA ASP A 216 -30.86 -10.62 -16.69
C ASP A 216 -30.77 -11.08 -18.15
N ASP A 217 -30.61 -12.40 -18.32
CA ASP A 217 -30.77 -13.09 -19.59
C ASP A 217 -32.25 -13.10 -19.99
N GLY A 218 -32.72 -11.96 -20.50
CA GLY A 218 -34.06 -11.80 -21.07
C GLY A 218 -34.07 -11.86 -22.61
N ASP A 219 -34.51 -13.01 -23.14
CA ASP A 219 -34.86 -13.34 -24.54
C ASP A 219 -35.76 -12.33 -25.29
#